data_AF-A0A793CFU1-F1
#
_entry.id   AF-A0A793CFU1-F1
#
_cell.length_a   1.000
_cell.length_b   1.000
_cell.length_c   1.000
_cell.angle_alpha   90.00
_cell.angle_beta   90.00
_cell.angle_gamma   90.00
#
_symmetry.space_group_name_H-M   'P 1'
#
loop_
_entity.id
_entity.type
_entity.pdbx_description
1 polymer ?
#
loop_
_entity_poly.entity_id
_entity_poly.type
_entity_poly.pdbx_seq_one_letter_code
_entity_poly.pdbx_strand_id
1 'polypeptide(L)'
;VDNGAHFDGDQSGTLNSVIPPAVQHLTVEVSAADSQYLAQAKWDTPRVVKGVRFSLRLTSGSGQDSRLVTTAITADTEHRFSGLPLGEYTLTVRAINSYGQQGEPATTTFRINAPAKPATIELTPGYFQITAVPVLAVYDPTVQFEFWFSEKRITNTAQVEKSARYLG
;
A
#
# COMPACT_ATOMS: atom_id res chain seq x y z
N VAL A 1 1.91 -68.25 24.10
CA VAL A 1 2.48 -67.79 22.82
C VAL A 1 1.48 -66.82 22.22
N ASP A 2 1.76 -65.54 22.42
CA ASP A 2 0.93 -64.41 22.02
C ASP A 2 1.31 -64.07 20.57
N ASN A 3 0.37 -64.26 19.64
CA ASN A 3 0.60 -64.08 18.21
C ASN A 3 0.15 -62.66 17.83
N GLY A 4 1.14 -61.80 17.59
CA GLY A 4 0.97 -60.38 17.36
C GLY A 4 0.06 -60.04 16.18
N ALA A 5 -0.66 -58.93 16.35
CA ALA A 5 -1.11 -58.11 15.23
C ALA A 5 -0.15 -56.93 15.11
N HIS A 6 0.70 -56.98 14.10
CA HIS A 6 1.48 -55.86 13.61
C HIS A 6 0.57 -55.01 12.71
N PHE A 7 0.35 -53.75 13.06
CA PHE A 7 -0.41 -52.81 12.24
C PHE A 7 0.55 -51.86 11.53
N ASP A 8 1.09 -52.28 10.38
CA ASP A 8 1.53 -51.32 9.36
C ASP A 8 0.28 -50.77 8.68
N GLY A 9 -0.43 -49.90 9.42
CA GLY A 9 -1.33 -48.96 8.80
C GLY A 9 -0.50 -47.76 8.38
N ASP A 10 0.03 -47.78 7.15
CA ASP A 10 0.27 -46.52 6.45
C ASP A 10 -1.02 -45.73 6.55
N GLN A 11 -1.08 -44.78 7.48
CA GLN A 11 -2.09 -43.76 7.53
C GLN A 11 -1.84 -42.85 6.32
N SER A 12 -2.16 -43.38 5.15
CA SER A 12 -2.58 -42.60 3.99
C SER A 12 -3.91 -41.98 4.39
N GLY A 13 -3.82 -40.97 5.26
CA GLY A 13 -4.92 -40.09 5.55
C GLY A 13 -5.37 -39.54 4.22
N THR A 14 -6.61 -39.85 3.85
CA THR A 14 -7.32 -39.29 2.71
C THR A 14 -6.87 -37.86 2.51
N LEU A 15 -6.22 -37.58 1.37
CA LEU A 15 -5.66 -36.29 1.01
C LEU A 15 -6.74 -35.22 1.23
N ASN A 16 -6.68 -34.53 2.37
CA ASN A 16 -7.57 -33.41 2.67
C ASN A 16 -7.15 -32.26 1.76
N SER A 17 -7.61 -32.31 0.50
CA SER A 17 -7.49 -31.24 -0.47
C SER A 17 -8.40 -30.10 0.00
N VAL A 18 -7.89 -29.28 0.92
CA VAL A 18 -8.68 -28.17 1.44
C VAL A 18 -8.68 -27.04 0.43
N ILE A 19 -9.86 -26.77 -0.15
CA ILE A 19 -10.09 -25.66 -1.07
C ILE A 19 -9.73 -24.35 -0.35
N PRO A 20 -8.73 -23.60 -0.84
CA PRO A 20 -8.36 -22.32 -0.22
C PRO A 20 -9.57 -21.36 -0.22
N PRO A 21 -9.76 -20.58 0.86
CA PRO A 21 -10.88 -19.64 0.94
C PRO A 21 -10.75 -18.51 -0.09
N ALA A 22 -11.86 -17.87 -0.42
CA ALA A 22 -11.84 -16.62 -1.16
C ALA A 22 -11.28 -15.49 -0.28
N VAL A 23 -10.61 -14.53 -0.90
CA VAL A 23 -10.22 -13.28 -0.24
C VAL A 23 -11.38 -12.28 -0.34
N GLN A 24 -11.69 -11.58 0.76
CA GLN A 24 -12.78 -10.63 0.85
C GLN A 24 -12.30 -9.31 1.47
N HIS A 25 -13.07 -8.24 1.25
CA HIS A 25 -12.82 -6.90 1.80
C HIS A 25 -11.38 -6.41 1.63
N LEU A 26 -10.75 -6.72 0.50
CA LEU A 26 -9.41 -6.25 0.19
C LEU A 26 -9.41 -4.73 0.07
N THR A 27 -8.78 -4.06 1.02
CA THR A 27 -8.58 -2.61 1.05
C THR A 27 -7.10 -2.27 1.05
N VAL A 28 -6.79 -1.07 0.55
CA VAL A 28 -5.44 -0.50 0.59
C VAL A 28 -5.55 0.93 1.08
N GLU A 29 -4.81 1.24 2.14
CA GLU A 29 -4.64 2.61 2.65
C GLU A 29 -3.26 3.12 2.27
N VAL A 30 -3.21 4.31 1.66
CA VAL A 30 -1.97 4.97 1.26
C VAL A 30 -1.64 6.07 2.26
N SER A 31 -0.39 6.12 2.69
CA SER A 31 0.13 7.19 3.56
C SER A 31 1.53 7.61 3.12
N ALA A 32 1.90 8.86 3.38
CA ALA A 32 3.27 9.33 3.25
C ALA A 32 4.01 9.09 4.58
N ALA A 33 5.21 8.51 4.53
CA ALA A 33 6.11 8.33 5.67
C ALA A 33 7.55 8.49 5.20
N ASP A 34 8.32 9.36 5.88
CA ASP A 34 9.78 9.51 5.68
C ASP A 34 10.20 9.64 4.21
N SER A 35 9.59 10.59 3.49
CA SER A 35 9.82 10.86 2.06
C SER A 35 9.45 9.71 1.10
N GLN A 36 8.76 8.68 1.58
CA GLN A 36 8.26 7.57 0.77
C GLN A 36 6.76 7.38 0.97
N TYR A 37 6.12 6.74 0.00
CA TYR A 37 4.73 6.32 0.16
C TYR A 37 4.65 4.88 0.62
N LEU A 38 3.76 4.66 1.58
CA LEU A 38 3.38 3.37 2.12
C LEU A 38 2.00 3.00 1.59
N ALA A 39 1.81 1.74 1.24
CA ALA A 39 0.50 1.17 0.97
C ALA A 39 0.28 -0.02 1.91
N GLN A 40 -0.65 0.13 2.85
CA GLN A 40 -1.05 -0.91 3.77
C GLN A 40 -2.26 -1.65 3.21
N ALA A 41 -2.07 -2.90 2.81
CA ALA A 41 -3.14 -3.78 2.35
C ALA A 41 -3.69 -4.60 3.52
N LYS A 42 -5.02 -4.74 3.59
CA LYS A 42 -5.73 -5.59 4.54
C LYS A 42 -6.85 -6.34 3.84
N TRP A 43 -7.14 -7.56 4.27
CA TRP A 43 -8.21 -8.38 3.73
C TRP A 43 -8.71 -9.36 4.79
N ASP A 44 -9.81 -10.04 4.48
CA ASP A 44 -10.36 -11.11 5.31
C ASP A 44 -10.58 -12.38 4.49
N THR A 45 -10.84 -13.48 5.19
CA THR A 45 -11.36 -14.71 4.57
C THR A 45 -12.61 -15.17 5.31
N PRO A 46 -13.64 -15.69 4.60
CA PRO A 46 -14.88 -16.13 5.24
C PRO A 46 -14.70 -17.37 6.12
N ARG A 47 -13.54 -18.04 6.02
CA ARG A 47 -13.15 -19.19 6.84
C ARG A 47 -11.63 -19.27 6.93
N VAL A 48 -11.14 -19.70 8.09
CA VAL A 48 -9.72 -20.02 8.28
C VAL A 48 -9.48 -21.48 7.95
N VAL A 49 -8.56 -21.73 7.02
CA VAL A 49 -8.12 -23.08 6.65
C VAL A 49 -6.67 -23.25 7.09
N LYS A 50 -6.38 -24.37 7.76
CA LYS A 50 -5.03 -24.69 8.22
C LYS A 50 -4.05 -24.73 7.04
N GLY A 51 -2.91 -24.03 7.19
CA GLY A 51 -1.83 -24.05 6.21
C GLY A 51 -2.06 -23.16 4.98
N VAL A 52 -3.09 -22.31 4.99
CA VAL A 52 -3.26 -21.27 3.97
C VAL A 52 -2.26 -20.14 4.18
N ARG A 53 -1.67 -19.68 3.08
CA ARG A 53 -0.93 -18.44 2.94
C ARG A 53 -1.58 -17.59 1.86
N PHE A 54 -1.14 -16.35 1.72
CA PHE A 54 -1.64 -15.42 0.72
C PHE A 54 -0.51 -15.03 -0.22
N SER A 55 -0.75 -15.17 -1.52
CA SER A 55 0.10 -14.62 -2.56
C SER A 55 -0.46 -13.27 -2.99
N LEU A 56 0.42 -12.28 -3.00
CA LEU A 56 0.14 -10.92 -3.41
C LEU A 56 0.90 -10.63 -4.69
N ARG A 57 0.22 -9.98 -5.64
CA ARG A 57 0.81 -9.46 -6.87
C ARG A 57 0.43 -8.01 -7.02
N LEU A 58 1.41 -7.13 -6.92
CA LEU A 58 1.25 -5.69 -7.12
C LEU A 58 1.77 -5.31 -8.51
N THR A 59 0.93 -4.67 -9.32
CA THR A 59 1.32 -4.12 -10.61
C THR A 59 1.07 -2.62 -10.67
N SER A 60 1.90 -1.89 -11.43
CA SER A 60 1.76 -0.47 -11.71
C SER A 60 1.18 -0.26 -13.11
N GLY A 61 0.46 0.83 -13.31
CA GLY A 61 -0.18 1.15 -14.60
C GLY A 61 -1.45 0.35 -14.83
N SER A 62 -2.04 0.50 -16.02
CA SER A 62 -3.33 -0.09 -16.38
C SER A 62 -3.30 -0.72 -17.78
N GLY A 63 -4.18 -1.70 -18.01
CA GLY A 63 -4.30 -2.36 -19.30
C GLY A 63 -3.00 -3.00 -19.79
N GLN A 64 -2.62 -2.67 -21.02
CA GLN A 64 -1.40 -3.19 -21.68
C GLN A 64 -0.11 -2.60 -21.12
N ASP A 65 -0.17 -1.48 -20.39
CA ASP A 65 0.99 -0.83 -19.78
C ASP A 65 1.26 -1.33 -18.36
N SER A 66 0.53 -2.36 -17.92
CA SER A 66 0.70 -2.92 -16.57
C SER A 66 2.06 -3.59 -16.42
N ARG A 67 2.84 -3.15 -15.43
CA ARG A 67 4.15 -3.72 -15.09
C ARG A 67 4.12 -4.33 -13.71
N LEU A 68 4.74 -5.50 -13.54
CA LEU A 68 4.91 -6.11 -12.23
C LEU A 68 5.84 -5.23 -11.38
N VAL A 69 5.37 -4.84 -10.19
CA VAL A 69 6.15 -4.09 -9.22
C VAL A 69 6.79 -5.07 -8.24
N THR A 70 5.97 -5.90 -7.60
CA THR A 70 6.44 -6.89 -6.64
C THR A 70 5.43 -8.02 -6.44
N THR A 71 5.93 -9.14 -5.92
CA THR A 71 5.13 -10.23 -5.37
C THR A 71 5.54 -10.49 -3.93
N ALA A 72 4.59 -10.96 -3.12
CA ALA A 72 4.85 -11.35 -1.74
C ALA A 72 4.05 -12.58 -1.36
N ILE A 73 4.54 -13.33 -0.38
CA ILE A 73 3.79 -14.40 0.28
C ILE A 73 3.77 -14.13 1.77
N THR A 74 2.60 -14.13 2.38
CA THR A 74 2.43 -13.96 3.83
C THR A 74 1.43 -14.96 4.40
N ALA A 75 1.55 -15.29 5.69
CA ALA A 75 0.52 -16.04 6.42
C ALA A 75 -0.53 -15.10 7.05
N ASP A 76 -0.19 -13.81 7.18
CA ASP A 76 -1.06 -12.79 7.77
C ASP A 76 -2.11 -12.33 6.76
N THR A 77 -3.16 -11.67 7.27
CA THR A 77 -4.22 -11.08 6.45
C THR A 77 -3.98 -9.60 6.14
N GLU A 78 -2.73 -9.17 6.25
CA GLU A 78 -2.27 -7.83 5.91
C GLU A 78 -0.85 -7.86 5.32
N HIS A 79 -0.51 -6.82 4.56
CA HIS A 79 0.83 -6.64 4.03
C HIS A 79 1.13 -5.17 3.76
N ARG A 80 2.35 -4.76 4.08
CA ARG A 80 2.84 -3.40 3.86
C ARG A 80 3.77 -3.35 2.66
N PHE A 81 3.46 -2.49 1.71
CA PHE A 81 4.36 -2.08 0.63
C PHE A 81 4.96 -0.70 0.96
N SER A 82 6.24 -0.51 0.67
CA SER A 82 6.97 0.74 0.90
C SER A 82 7.79 1.13 -0.31
N GLY A 83 8.18 2.40 -0.40
CA GLY A 83 9.02 2.90 -1.48
C GLY A 83 8.31 2.88 -2.84
N LEU A 84 6.98 2.92 -2.85
CA LEU A 84 6.19 2.94 -4.08
C LEU A 84 6.26 4.34 -4.71
N PRO A 85 6.68 4.46 -5.98
CA PRO A 85 6.61 5.73 -6.70
C PRO A 85 5.17 6.24 -6.88
N LEU A 86 5.05 7.49 -7.33
CA LEU A 86 3.77 8.01 -7.79
C LEU A 86 3.24 7.17 -8.97
N GLY A 87 1.94 6.87 -8.95
CA GLY A 87 1.32 6.09 -10.01
C GLY A 87 0.03 5.40 -9.60
N GLU A 88 -0.55 4.69 -10.56
CA GLU A 88 -1.70 3.83 -10.34
C GLU A 88 -1.25 2.39 -10.14
N TYR A 89 -1.90 1.69 -9.21
CA TYR A 89 -1.55 0.35 -8.83
C TYR A 89 -2.77 -0.56 -8.82
N THR A 90 -2.55 -1.83 -9.16
CA THR A 90 -3.51 -2.91 -9.01
C THR A 90 -2.91 -3.97 -8.10
N LEU A 91 -3.58 -4.25 -6.99
CA LEU A 91 -3.21 -5.33 -6.08
C LEU A 91 -4.16 -6.50 -6.26
N THR A 92 -3.61 -7.68 -6.54
CA THR A 92 -4.33 -8.95 -6.53
C THR A 92 -3.83 -9.82 -5.38
N VAL A 93 -4.74 -10.37 -4.58
CA VAL A 93 -4.44 -11.28 -3.47
C VAL A 93 -5.18 -12.60 -3.67
N ARG A 94 -4.47 -13.72 -3.47
CA ARG A 94 -5.01 -15.09 -3.56
C ARG A 94 -4.61 -15.91 -2.34
N ALA A 95 -5.56 -16.63 -1.76
CA ALA A 95 -5.23 -17.68 -0.81
C ALA A 95 -4.57 -18.87 -1.54
N ILE A 96 -3.55 -19.46 -0.94
CA ILE A 96 -2.81 -20.61 -1.45
C ILE A 96 -2.65 -21.62 -0.31
N ASN A 97 -2.96 -22.89 -0.55
CA ASN A 97 -2.71 -23.96 0.44
C ASN A 97 -1.33 -24.61 0.26
N SER A 98 -0.98 -25.55 1.12
CA SER A 98 0.30 -26.28 1.08
C SER A 98 0.55 -27.06 -0.22
N TYR A 99 -0.50 -27.35 -1.00
CA TYR A 99 -0.43 -28.05 -2.28
C TYR A 99 -0.33 -27.10 -3.47
N GLY A 100 -0.25 -25.79 -3.24
CA GLY A 100 -0.18 -24.77 -4.30
C GLY A 100 -1.52 -24.48 -4.98
N GLN A 101 -2.63 -25.08 -4.53
CA GLN A 101 -3.96 -24.73 -5.02
C GLN A 101 -4.28 -23.29 -4.61
N GLN A 102 -4.96 -22.57 -5.50
CA GLN A 102 -5.33 -21.17 -5.29
C GLN A 102 -6.83 -21.01 -5.11
N GLY A 103 -7.23 -20.13 -4.20
CA GLY A 103 -8.61 -19.69 -4.05
C GLY A 103 -8.95 -18.55 -5.01
N GLU A 104 -10.22 -18.15 -5.00
CA GLU A 104 -10.70 -17.00 -5.77
C GLU A 104 -9.93 -15.72 -5.39
N PRO A 105 -9.42 -14.95 -6.37
CA PRO A 105 -8.69 -13.72 -6.12
C PRO A 105 -9.61 -12.58 -5.68
N ALA A 106 -9.08 -11.72 -4.80
CA ALA A 106 -9.57 -10.35 -4.67
C ALA A 106 -8.63 -9.40 -5.40
N THR A 107 -9.19 -8.38 -6.06
CA THR A 107 -8.41 -7.33 -6.72
C THR A 107 -8.94 -5.96 -6.33
N THR A 108 -8.04 -5.04 -6.05
CA THR A 108 -8.37 -3.63 -5.81
C THR A 108 -7.36 -2.72 -6.51
N THR A 109 -7.78 -1.51 -6.82
CA THR A 109 -6.92 -0.48 -7.40
C THR A 109 -6.74 0.67 -6.42
N PHE A 110 -5.55 1.24 -6.40
CA PHE A 110 -5.25 2.44 -5.61
C PHE A 110 -4.27 3.33 -6.35
N ARG A 111 -4.17 4.59 -5.93
CA ARG A 111 -3.29 5.57 -6.56
C ARG A 111 -2.44 6.26 -5.53
N ILE A 112 -1.21 6.58 -5.92
CA ILE A 112 -0.29 7.41 -5.17
C ILE A 112 -0.02 8.64 -6.03
N ASN A 113 -0.50 9.80 -5.58
CA ASN A 113 -0.38 11.05 -6.32
C ASN A 113 0.48 12.05 -5.55
N ALA A 114 1.13 12.95 -6.28
CA ALA A 114 1.67 14.16 -5.67
C ALA A 114 0.51 14.99 -5.08
N PRO A 115 0.72 15.69 -3.95
CA PRO A 115 -0.20 16.71 -3.49
C PRO A 115 -0.53 17.71 -4.60
N ALA A 116 -1.79 18.11 -4.69
CA ALA A 116 -2.17 19.19 -5.59
C ALA A 116 -1.50 20.50 -5.14
N LYS A 117 -1.07 21.32 -6.10
CA LYS A 117 -0.65 22.69 -5.78
C LYS A 117 -1.81 23.44 -5.10
N PRO A 118 -1.53 24.37 -4.17
CA PRO A 118 -2.55 25.27 -3.64
C PRO A 118 -3.29 25.99 -4.76
N ALA A 119 -4.60 26.16 -4.60
CA ALA A 119 -5.43 26.96 -5.49
C ALA A 119 -5.13 28.45 -5.31
N THR A 120 -4.89 28.87 -4.07
CA THR A 120 -4.55 30.25 -3.69
C THR A 120 -3.70 30.23 -2.43
N ILE A 121 -2.92 31.28 -2.22
CA ILE A 121 -2.22 31.54 -0.96
C ILE A 121 -2.80 32.85 -0.42
N GLU A 122 -3.54 32.76 0.68
CA GLU A 122 -4.05 33.94 1.37
C GLU A 122 -2.93 34.54 2.22
N LEU A 123 -2.69 35.84 2.07
CA LEU A 123 -1.66 36.57 2.80
C LEU A 123 -2.31 37.65 3.66
N THR A 124 -2.14 37.54 4.97
CA THR A 124 -2.60 38.55 5.93
C THR A 124 -1.40 39.27 6.55
N PRO A 125 -1.15 40.55 6.22
CA PRO A 125 -0.06 41.32 6.83
C PRO A 125 -0.42 41.74 8.26
N GLY A 126 0.57 41.68 9.15
CA GLY A 126 0.51 42.23 10.50
C GLY A 126 1.75 43.07 10.80
N TYR A 127 1.81 43.65 12.00
CA TYR A 127 2.80 44.69 12.33
C TYR A 127 4.27 44.22 12.20
N PHE A 128 4.57 42.95 12.47
CA PHE A 128 5.87 42.30 12.20
C PHE A 128 5.72 40.84 11.76
N GLN A 129 4.61 40.53 11.09
CA GLN A 129 4.28 39.17 10.70
C GLN A 129 3.54 39.17 9.37
N ILE A 130 3.62 38.05 8.67
CA ILE A 130 2.73 37.73 7.55
C ILE A 130 2.22 36.34 7.81
N THR A 131 0.90 36.17 7.85
CA THR A 131 0.28 34.85 7.87
C THR A 131 0.03 34.43 6.43
N ALA A 132 0.59 33.29 6.04
CA ALA A 132 0.36 32.67 4.74
C ALA A 132 -0.47 31.40 4.91
N VAL A 133 -1.65 31.36 4.29
CA VAL A 133 -2.55 30.20 4.34
C VAL A 133 -2.71 29.64 2.92
N PRO A 134 -2.08 28.51 2.61
CA PRO A 134 -2.31 27.79 1.37
C PRO A 134 -3.70 27.15 1.39
N VAL A 135 -4.53 27.48 0.41
CA VAL A 135 -5.89 26.94 0.28
C VAL A 135 -5.91 25.93 -0.86
N LEU A 136 -6.31 24.70 -0.56
CA LEU A 136 -6.52 23.67 -1.58
C LEU A 136 -7.88 23.84 -2.26
N ALA A 137 -7.95 23.54 -3.56
CA ALA A 137 -9.23 23.52 -4.30
C ALA A 137 -10.19 22.45 -3.76
N VAL A 138 -9.63 21.34 -3.30
CA VAL A 138 -10.35 20.24 -2.63
C VAL A 138 -9.59 19.94 -1.36
N TYR A 139 -10.29 19.88 -0.23
CA TYR A 139 -9.67 19.56 1.05
C TYR A 139 -9.02 18.17 0.99
N ASP A 140 -7.75 18.11 1.37
CA ASP A 140 -7.00 16.87 1.52
C ASP A 140 -6.24 16.92 2.87
N PRO A 141 -6.67 16.13 3.87
CA PRO A 141 -6.07 16.15 5.20
C PRO A 141 -4.65 15.56 5.25
N THR A 142 -4.20 14.91 4.17
CA THR A 142 -2.87 14.29 4.09
C THR A 142 -1.80 15.25 3.59
N VAL A 143 -2.20 16.43 3.10
CA VAL A 143 -1.30 17.44 2.58
C VAL A 143 -0.77 18.31 3.71
N GLN A 144 0.56 18.39 3.79
CA GLN A 144 1.28 19.35 4.61
C GLN A 144 1.96 20.37 3.70
N PHE A 145 2.11 21.59 4.21
CA PHE A 145 2.80 22.67 3.51
C PHE A 145 4.06 23.03 4.25
N GLU A 146 5.10 23.30 3.47
CA GLU A 146 6.39 23.78 3.93
C GLU A 146 6.60 25.20 3.38
N PHE A 147 7.21 26.06 4.19
CA PHE A 147 7.43 27.46 3.86
C PHE A 147 8.92 27.79 3.80
N TRP A 148 9.30 28.55 2.77
CA TRP A 148 10.63 29.11 2.61
C TRP A 148 10.56 30.62 2.36
N PHE A 149 11.56 31.35 2.85
CA PHE A 149 11.67 32.79 2.69
C PHE A 149 13.03 33.20 2.13
N SER A 150 13.03 34.10 1.15
CA SER A 150 14.23 34.78 0.67
C SER A 150 13.94 36.26 0.46
N GLU A 151 14.88 37.13 0.86
CA GLU A 151 14.79 38.57 0.62
C GLU A 151 14.91 38.91 -0.87
N LYS A 152 15.64 38.08 -1.62
CA LYS A 152 15.81 38.23 -3.07
C LYS A 152 14.85 37.30 -3.78
N ARG A 153 14.18 37.81 -4.82
CA ARG A 153 13.27 37.00 -5.64
C ARG A 153 14.03 35.83 -6.27
N ILE A 154 13.54 34.62 -6.03
CA ILE A 154 14.00 33.40 -6.68
C ILE A 154 13.10 33.14 -7.90
N THR A 155 13.70 33.06 -9.10
CA THR A 155 12.96 32.79 -10.34
C THR A 155 12.92 31.31 -10.71
N ASN A 156 13.93 30.54 -10.31
CA ASN A 156 14.00 29.10 -10.51
C ASN A 156 13.65 28.38 -9.19
N THR A 157 12.51 27.68 -9.15
CA THR A 157 12.03 26.96 -7.96
C THR A 157 13.01 25.92 -7.45
N ALA A 158 13.84 25.32 -8.32
CA ALA A 158 14.88 24.37 -7.91
C ALA A 158 15.99 24.99 -7.06
N GLN A 159 16.05 26.32 -6.93
CA GLN A 159 17.01 27.03 -6.09
C GLN A 159 16.45 27.39 -4.70
N VAL A 160 15.15 27.14 -4.44
CA VAL A 160 14.50 27.54 -3.19
C VAL A 160 15.20 26.92 -1.99
N GLU A 161 15.41 25.61 -1.97
CA GLU A 161 16.07 24.92 -0.86
C GLU A 161 17.53 25.35 -0.63
N LYS A 162 18.21 25.88 -1.65
CA LYS A 162 19.61 26.33 -1.57
C LYS A 162 19.75 27.80 -1.20
N SER A 163 18.77 28.63 -1.54
CA SER A 163 18.88 30.10 -1.52
C SER A 163 17.83 30.79 -0.65
N ALA A 164 16.95 30.03 -0.01
CA ALA A 164 15.93 30.52 0.91
C ALA A 164 16.08 29.86 2.28
N ARG A 165 15.62 30.57 3.32
CA ARG A 165 15.54 30.07 4.69
C ARG A 165 14.24 29.28 4.86
N TYR A 166 14.36 28.03 5.30
CA TYR A 166 13.20 27.22 5.71
C TYR A 166 12.55 27.79 6.98
N LEU A 167 11.22 27.80 7.02
CA LEU A 167 10.41 28.39 8.10
C LEU A 167 9.52 27.36 8.84
N GLY A 168 9.49 26.11 8.38
CA GLY A 168 8.47 25.14 8.77
C GLY A 168 7.52 24.85 7.62
#